data_AF-A0A524KHN9-F1
#
_entry.id   AF-A0A524KHN9-F1
#
_cell.length_a   1.000
_cell.length_b   1.000
_cell.length_c   1.000
_cell.angle_alpha   90.00
_cell.angle_beta   90.00
_cell.angle_gamma   90.00
#
_symmetry.space_group_name_H-M   'P 1'
#
loop_
_entity.id
_entity.type
_entity.pdbx_description
1 polymer ?
#
loop_
_entity_poly.entity_id
_entity_poly.type
_entity_poly.pdbx_seq_one_letter_code
_entity_poly.pdbx_strand_id
1 'polypeptide(L)'
;MRHVFVCTTEYGDHWSKTIAKKAAQVAAMSEEDRAKFMSAPAQEHADGHRGLHCGQTMGGGIYEMYQQRLQEAGISDVVVSPNACIAQHAYGCVVMIYPDGIWYRIREMADAEKVLEQHVIGGKPVKELIHRTVNPPTGKGVQPPPARPATN
;
A
#
# COMPACT_ATOMS: atom_id res chain seq x y z
N MET A 1 16.08 10.15 -2.33
CA MET A 1 14.71 10.08 -2.86
C MET A 1 14.10 8.74 -2.47
N ARG A 2 12.98 8.76 -1.75
CA ARG A 2 12.24 7.56 -1.32
C ARG A 2 11.01 7.40 -2.21
N HIS A 3 10.65 6.15 -2.54
CA HIS A 3 9.42 5.86 -3.28
C HIS A 3 8.50 5.02 -2.40
N VAL A 4 7.30 5.55 -2.16
CA VAL A 4 6.22 4.88 -1.47
C VAL A 4 5.19 4.41 -2.48
N PHE A 5 4.91 3.11 -2.50
CA PHE A 5 3.85 2.53 -3.32
C PHE A 5 2.69 2.11 -2.42
N VAL A 6 1.48 2.54 -2.78
CA VAL A 6 0.26 2.19 -2.06
C VAL A 6 -0.61 1.36 -2.99
N CYS A 7 -0.97 0.15 -2.55
CA CYS A 7 -1.89 -0.67 -3.33
C CYS A 7 -3.28 -0.02 -3.29
N THR A 8 -3.74 0.47 -4.44
CA THR A 8 -5.03 1.14 -4.59
C THR A 8 -5.94 0.34 -5.52
N THR A 9 -5.76 -0.97 -5.60
CA THR A 9 -6.57 -1.86 -6.48
C THR A 9 -8.05 -1.65 -6.21
N GLU A 10 -8.83 -1.32 -7.25
CA GLU A 10 -10.26 -0.95 -7.19
C GLU A 10 -10.55 0.46 -6.65
N TYR A 11 -9.53 1.26 -6.35
CA TYR A 11 -9.69 2.68 -6.03
C TYR A 11 -9.67 3.53 -7.30
N GLY A 12 -10.71 4.34 -7.52
CA GLY A 12 -10.78 5.23 -8.68
C GLY A 12 -10.89 4.53 -10.04
N ASP A 13 -11.14 3.22 -10.07
CA ASP A 13 -11.29 2.43 -11.30
C ASP A 13 -12.51 2.90 -12.13
N HIS A 14 -12.35 2.87 -13.46
CA HIS A 14 -13.38 3.26 -14.43
C HIS A 14 -14.53 2.23 -14.53
N TRP A 15 -14.44 1.08 -13.86
CA TRP A 15 -15.52 0.11 -13.74
C TRP A 15 -16.42 0.44 -12.53
N SER A 16 -17.15 1.55 -12.65
CA SER A 16 -17.99 2.14 -11.59
C SER A 16 -18.96 1.16 -10.91
N LYS A 17 -19.47 0.16 -11.65
CA LYS A 17 -20.44 -0.82 -11.14
C LYS A 17 -19.83 -1.82 -10.15
N THR A 18 -18.59 -2.25 -10.34
CA THR A 18 -17.93 -3.18 -9.39
C THR A 18 -17.54 -2.45 -8.13
N ILE A 19 -17.00 -1.23 -8.24
CA ILE A 19 -16.67 -0.39 -7.08
C ILE A 19 -17.92 -0.15 -6.23
N ALA A 20 -19.03 0.28 -6.83
CA ALA A 20 -20.25 0.59 -6.09
C ALA A 20 -20.80 -0.65 -5.34
N LYS A 21 -20.85 -1.81 -6.01
CA LYS A 21 -21.28 -3.08 -5.39
C LYS A 21 -20.38 -3.47 -4.21
N LYS A 22 -19.08 -3.28 -4.38
CA LYS A 22 -18.05 -3.67 -3.42
C LYS A 22 -17.94 -2.70 -2.24
N ALA A 23 -18.06 -1.39 -2.47
CA ALA A 23 -18.13 -0.38 -1.43
C ALA A 23 -19.42 -0.49 -0.62
N ALA A 24 -20.56 -0.76 -1.27
CA ALA A 24 -21.81 -1.05 -0.59
C ALA A 24 -21.71 -2.31 0.29
N GLN A 25 -21.00 -3.35 -0.17
CA GLN A 25 -20.73 -4.53 0.64
C GLN A 25 -19.95 -4.18 1.90
N VAL A 26 -18.91 -3.34 1.81
CA VAL A 26 -18.13 -2.88 2.98
C VAL A 26 -18.96 -2.00 3.91
N ALA A 27 -19.76 -1.08 3.36
CA ALA A 27 -20.60 -0.19 4.14
C ALA A 27 -21.75 -0.91 4.84
N ALA A 28 -22.25 -2.01 4.26
CA ALA A 28 -23.31 -2.84 4.84
C ALA A 28 -22.81 -3.79 5.94
N MET A 29 -21.49 -3.93 6.11
CA MET A 29 -20.92 -4.74 7.21
C MET A 29 -21.04 -3.98 8.54
N SER A 30 -21.33 -4.72 9.60
CA SER A 30 -21.27 -4.16 10.95
C SER A 30 -19.84 -3.67 11.25
N GLU A 31 -19.72 -2.72 12.15
CA GLU A 31 -18.40 -2.24 12.59
C GLU A 31 -17.56 -3.37 13.19
N GLU A 32 -18.19 -4.27 13.93
CA GLU A 32 -17.55 -5.47 14.50
C GLU A 32 -17.05 -6.41 13.39
N ASP A 33 -17.88 -6.70 12.38
CA ASP A 33 -17.47 -7.54 11.26
C ASP A 33 -16.32 -6.90 10.50
N ARG A 34 -16.43 -5.60 10.17
CA ARG A 34 -15.36 -4.86 9.49
C ARG A 34 -14.06 -4.90 10.29
N ALA A 35 -14.11 -4.66 11.60
CA ALA A 35 -12.95 -4.73 12.48
C ALA A 35 -12.35 -6.14 12.53
N LYS A 36 -13.19 -7.18 12.61
CA LYS A 36 -12.76 -8.59 12.56
C LYS A 36 -12.07 -8.92 11.25
N PHE A 37 -12.61 -8.48 10.12
CA PHE A 37 -11.98 -8.68 8.81
C PHE A 37 -10.65 -7.94 8.67
N MET A 38 -10.53 -6.70 9.17
CA MET A 38 -9.27 -5.93 9.12
C MET A 38 -8.20 -6.50 10.05
N SER A 39 -8.60 -7.06 11.19
CA SER A 39 -7.71 -7.67 12.18
C SER A 39 -7.42 -9.15 11.93
N ALA A 40 -8.16 -9.81 11.03
CA ALA A 40 -7.99 -11.23 10.73
C ALA A 40 -6.54 -11.55 10.30
N PRO A 41 -6.01 -12.72 10.70
CA PRO A 41 -4.68 -13.14 10.28
C PRO A 41 -4.65 -13.46 8.78
N ALA A 42 -3.48 -13.33 8.14
CA ALA A 42 -3.32 -13.52 6.71
C ALA A 42 -3.80 -14.90 6.19
N GLN A 43 -3.72 -15.92 7.04
CA GLN A 43 -4.19 -17.29 6.76
C GLN A 43 -5.71 -17.37 6.56
N GLU A 44 -6.49 -16.50 7.20
CA GLU A 44 -7.94 -16.42 7.01
C GLU A 44 -8.33 -15.68 5.72
N HIS A 45 -7.36 -15.01 5.09
CA HIS A 45 -7.49 -14.40 3.77
C HIS A 45 -6.95 -15.29 2.63
N ALA A 46 -6.64 -16.56 2.91
CA ALA A 46 -5.91 -17.46 2.01
C ALA A 46 -6.62 -17.79 0.67
N ASP A 47 -7.94 -17.65 0.58
CA ASP A 47 -8.66 -17.88 -0.69
C ASP A 47 -8.53 -16.76 -1.73
N GLY A 48 -7.61 -15.80 -1.52
CA GLY A 48 -7.12 -14.84 -2.52
C GLY A 48 -8.12 -13.78 -3.00
N HIS A 49 -9.41 -14.05 -2.85
CA HIS A 49 -10.56 -13.27 -3.27
C HIS A 49 -11.62 -13.10 -2.16
N ARG A 50 -11.43 -13.73 -0.99
CA ARG A 50 -12.32 -13.58 0.18
C ARG A 50 -11.97 -12.40 1.09
N GLY A 51 -10.81 -11.77 0.89
CA GLY A 51 -10.43 -10.52 1.57
C GLY A 51 -10.83 -9.29 0.74
N LEU A 52 -11.15 -8.18 1.42
CA LEU A 52 -11.37 -6.91 0.73
C LEU A 52 -10.06 -6.44 0.07
N HIS A 53 -10.13 -6.05 -1.20
CA HIS A 53 -8.99 -5.49 -1.91
C HIS A 53 -8.58 -4.17 -1.26
N CYS A 54 -7.31 -3.78 -1.42
CA CYS A 54 -6.77 -2.59 -0.75
C CYS A 54 -7.58 -1.32 -1.08
N GLY A 55 -8.07 -1.15 -2.32
CA GLY A 55 -8.91 -0.01 -2.69
C GLY A 55 -10.36 -0.08 -2.18
N GLN A 56 -10.86 -1.23 -1.73
CA GLN A 56 -12.16 -1.33 -1.07
C GLN A 56 -12.10 -1.01 0.43
N THR A 57 -10.90 -1.00 1.00
CA THR A 57 -10.66 -0.73 2.42
C THR A 57 -10.10 0.67 2.57
N MET A 58 -8.78 0.81 2.63
CA MET A 58 -8.13 2.08 2.99
C MET A 58 -7.07 2.53 1.98
N GLY A 59 -6.74 1.73 0.96
CA GLY A 59 -5.62 1.99 0.06
C GLY A 59 -5.69 3.36 -0.62
N GLY A 60 -6.87 3.76 -1.09
CA GLY A 60 -7.06 5.10 -1.66
C GLY A 60 -6.91 6.23 -0.64
N GLY A 61 -7.53 6.08 0.53
CA GLY A 61 -7.41 7.05 1.62
C GLY A 61 -5.97 7.21 2.10
N ILE A 62 -5.21 6.12 2.20
CA ILE A 62 -3.78 6.13 2.53
C ILE A 62 -3.00 6.91 1.47
N TYR A 63 -3.26 6.65 0.18
CA TYR A 63 -2.59 7.33 -0.92
C TYR A 63 -2.82 8.85 -0.89
N GLU A 64 -4.07 9.29 -0.73
CA GLU A 64 -4.42 10.71 -0.65
C GLU A 64 -3.84 11.38 0.59
N MET A 65 -3.97 10.74 1.75
CA MET A 65 -3.43 11.23 3.01
C MET A 65 -1.91 11.42 2.92
N TYR A 66 -1.17 10.46 2.36
CA TYR A 66 0.28 10.58 2.24
C TYR A 66 0.68 11.74 1.33
N GLN A 67 0.03 11.90 0.17
CA GLN A 67 0.31 13.03 -0.73
C GLN A 67 0.04 14.37 -0.05
N GLN A 68 -1.13 14.51 0.59
CA GLN A 68 -1.52 15.73 1.27
C GLN A 68 -0.50 16.10 2.36
N ARG A 69 -0.16 15.14 3.23
CA ARG A 69 0.75 15.38 4.36
C ARG A 69 2.16 15.73 3.92
N LEU A 70 2.67 15.08 2.88
CA LEU A 70 3.99 15.41 2.32
C LEU A 70 4.00 16.80 1.70
N GLN A 71 2.92 17.19 1.02
CA GLN A 71 2.76 18.53 0.46
C GLN A 71 2.69 19.59 1.57
N GLU A 72 1.89 19.36 2.61
CA GLU A 72 1.78 20.26 3.78
C GLU A 72 3.12 20.43 4.51
N ALA A 73 3.92 19.37 4.58
CA ALA A 73 5.26 19.39 5.17
C ALA A 73 6.34 19.98 4.25
N GLY A 74 6.01 20.30 2.99
CA GLY A 74 6.99 20.80 2.00
C GLY A 74 8.04 19.78 1.59
N ILE A 75 7.75 18.48 1.73
CA ILE A 75 8.66 17.38 1.43
C ILE A 75 8.50 16.96 -0.04
N SER A 76 9.56 17.14 -0.83
CA SER A 76 9.55 16.86 -2.28
C SER A 76 10.46 15.71 -2.71
N ASP A 77 11.27 15.15 -1.79
CA ASP A 77 12.17 14.03 -2.06
C ASP A 77 11.53 12.64 -1.80
N VAL A 78 10.23 12.62 -1.55
CA VAL A 78 9.40 11.42 -1.44
C VAL A 78 8.37 11.41 -2.57
N VAL A 79 8.35 10.33 -3.34
CA VAL A 79 7.32 10.09 -4.36
C VAL A 79 6.34 9.07 -3.82
N VAL A 80 5.04 9.40 -3.85
CA VAL A 80 3.95 8.46 -3.55
C VAL A 80 3.32 8.04 -4.87
N SER A 81 3.12 6.75 -5.08
CA SER A 81 2.46 6.24 -6.29
C SER A 81 1.41 5.18 -5.96
N PRO A 82 0.27 5.21 -6.66
CA PRO A 82 -0.69 4.13 -6.59
C PRO A 82 -0.14 2.92 -7.36
N ASN A 83 -0.48 1.71 -6.91
CA ASN A 83 -0.20 0.49 -7.66
C ASN A 83 -1.40 -0.47 -7.66
N ALA A 84 -1.50 -1.23 -8.74
CA ALA A 84 -2.41 -2.36 -8.84
C ALA A 84 -1.96 -3.51 -7.93
N CYS A 85 -2.78 -4.55 -7.86
CA CYS A 85 -2.58 -5.67 -6.96
C CYS A 85 -1.28 -6.39 -7.28
N ILE A 86 -0.52 -6.70 -6.22
CA ILE A 86 0.76 -7.43 -6.28
C ILE A 86 0.67 -8.82 -5.63
N ALA A 87 -0.52 -9.43 -5.64
CA ALA A 87 -0.82 -10.72 -5.04
C ALA A 87 -0.51 -10.81 -3.53
N GLN A 88 -0.63 -9.68 -2.81
CA GLN A 88 -0.46 -9.60 -1.35
C GLN A 88 -1.77 -9.28 -0.62
N HIS A 89 -2.93 -9.61 -1.21
CA HIS A 89 -4.24 -9.27 -0.63
C HIS A 89 -4.47 -9.85 0.77
N ALA A 90 -3.84 -10.98 1.09
CA ALA A 90 -3.90 -11.56 2.43
C ALA A 90 -3.30 -10.67 3.53
N TYR A 91 -2.50 -9.67 3.13
CA TYR A 91 -1.88 -8.67 4.01
C TYR A 91 -2.41 -7.27 3.73
N GLY A 92 -3.50 -7.14 2.96
CA GLY A 92 -4.12 -5.86 2.62
C GLY A 92 -4.62 -5.11 3.86
N CYS A 93 -4.43 -3.79 3.96
CA CYS A 93 -3.80 -2.89 3.00
C CYS A 93 -2.26 -3.00 3.00
N VAL A 94 -1.64 -2.94 1.80
CA VAL A 94 -0.17 -3.02 1.66
C VAL A 94 0.42 -1.70 1.19
N VAL A 95 1.46 -1.25 1.90
CA VAL A 95 2.31 -0.10 1.55
C VAL A 95 3.76 -0.57 1.43
N MET A 96 4.44 -0.21 0.34
CA MET A 96 5.83 -0.59 0.09
C MET A 96 6.72 0.64 0.06
N ILE A 97 7.91 0.56 0.66
CA ILE A 97 8.86 1.66 0.71
C ILE A 97 10.22 1.21 0.16
N TYR A 98 10.67 1.92 -0.88
CA TYR A 98 12.00 1.75 -1.50
C TYR A 98 12.87 3.00 -1.31
N PRO A 99 14.21 2.85 -1.18
CA PRO A 99 15.02 1.63 -1.42
C PRO A 99 15.05 0.64 -0.25
N ASP A 100 14.38 0.93 0.86
CA ASP A 100 14.46 0.17 2.11
C ASP A 100 13.94 -1.28 1.98
N GLY A 101 13.11 -1.57 0.96
CA GLY A 101 12.60 -2.90 0.67
C GLY A 101 11.57 -3.38 1.70
N ILE A 102 10.91 -2.45 2.40
CA ILE A 102 9.99 -2.76 3.51
C ILE A 102 8.55 -2.70 3.04
N TRP A 103 7.78 -3.73 3.39
CA TRP A 103 6.38 -3.87 3.03
C TRP A 103 5.56 -3.95 4.32
N TYR A 104 4.64 -3.02 4.46
CA TYR A 104 3.78 -2.84 5.62
C TYR A 104 2.41 -3.43 5.39
N ARG A 105 1.90 -4.14 6.40
CA ARG A 105 0.49 -4.45 6.54
C ARG A 105 -0.15 -3.34 7.36
N ILE A 106 -1.11 -2.64 6.77
CA ILE A 106 -1.86 -1.56 7.41
C ILE A 106 -3.22 -2.09 7.81
N ARG A 107 -3.51 -2.10 9.11
CA ARG A 107 -4.77 -2.63 9.67
C ARG A 107 -5.79 -1.52 9.89
N GLU A 108 -5.32 -0.30 10.11
CA GLU A 108 -6.13 0.90 10.30
C GLU A 108 -5.42 2.17 9.79
N MET A 109 -6.12 3.30 9.70
CA MET A 109 -5.51 4.56 9.26
C MET A 109 -4.39 5.04 10.20
N ALA A 110 -4.51 4.78 11.51
CA ALA A 110 -3.48 5.12 12.49
C ALA A 110 -2.15 4.39 12.22
N ASP A 111 -2.19 3.14 11.72
CA ASP A 111 -0.99 2.41 11.28
C ASP A 111 -0.32 3.15 10.10
N ALA A 112 -1.11 3.66 9.15
CA ALA A 112 -0.58 4.41 8.01
C ALA A 112 0.03 5.75 8.43
N GLU A 113 -0.64 6.51 9.29
CA GLU A 113 -0.08 7.76 9.86
C GLU A 113 1.26 7.48 10.56
N LYS A 114 1.33 6.41 11.34
CA LYS A 114 2.57 6.01 12.01
C LYS A 114 3.70 5.67 11.03
N VAL A 115 3.40 4.95 9.95
CA VAL A 115 4.38 4.63 8.89
C VAL A 115 4.86 5.90 8.18
N LEU A 116 3.96 6.84 7.89
CA LEU A 116 4.31 8.13 7.29
C LEU A 116 5.27 8.93 8.17
N GLU A 117 4.88 9.17 9.42
CA GLU A 117 5.66 10.02 10.33
C GLU A 117 7.00 9.37 10.70
N GLN A 118 7.00 8.10 11.09
CA GLN A 118 8.22 7.45 11.59
C GLN A 118 9.15 7.02 10.46
N HIS A 119 8.63 6.40 9.40
CA HIS A 119 9.48 5.78 8.38
C HIS A 119 9.63 6.65 7.15
N VAL A 120 8.54 7.09 6.54
CA VAL A 120 8.60 7.87 5.29
C VAL A 120 9.33 9.19 5.52
N ILE A 121 8.94 9.93 6.56
CA ILE A 121 9.51 11.22 6.95
C ILE A 121 10.71 11.00 7.89
N GLY A 122 10.53 10.26 8.99
CA GLY A 122 11.56 10.10 10.02
C GLY A 122 12.67 9.08 9.72
N GLY A 123 12.57 8.29 8.65
CA GLY A 123 13.59 7.31 8.25
C GLY A 123 13.71 6.07 9.15
N LYS A 124 12.81 5.87 10.11
CA LYS A 124 12.82 4.75 11.07
C LYS A 124 11.67 3.77 10.79
N PRO A 125 11.96 2.50 10.42
CA PRO A 125 10.93 1.51 10.16
C PRO A 125 10.05 1.17 11.38
N VAL A 126 8.76 0.94 11.14
CA VAL A 126 7.77 0.56 12.15
C VAL A 126 7.69 -0.96 12.25
N LYS A 127 8.58 -1.58 13.03
CA LYS A 127 8.88 -3.02 13.01
C LYS A 127 7.66 -3.93 13.15
N GLU A 128 6.70 -3.54 13.97
CA GLU A 128 5.47 -4.27 14.27
C GLU A 128 4.46 -4.33 13.11
N LEU A 129 4.59 -3.45 12.11
CA LEU A 129 3.74 -3.41 10.92
C LEU A 129 4.41 -4.08 9.71
N ILE A 130 5.68 -4.45 9.81
CA ILE A 130 6.42 -5.08 8.71
C ILE A 130 5.90 -6.50 8.53
N HIS A 131 5.25 -6.76 7.39
CA HIS A 131 4.83 -8.12 7.03
C HIS A 131 5.86 -8.82 6.14
N ARG A 132 6.67 -8.05 5.41
CA ARG A 132 7.70 -8.59 4.51
C ARG A 132 8.85 -7.59 4.34
N THR A 133 10.06 -8.13 4.29
CA THR A 133 11.26 -7.42 3.83
C THR A 133 11.74 -8.09 2.55
N VAL A 134 11.88 -7.31 1.48
CA VAL A 134 12.49 -7.75 0.23
C VAL A 134 13.95 -7.34 0.28
N ASN A 135 14.85 -8.29 -0.06
CA ASN A 135 16.29 -8.21 0.08
C ASN A 135 16.80 -6.75 0.07
N PRO A 136 17.49 -6.29 1.14
CA PRO A 136 18.23 -5.04 1.05
C PRO A 136 19.17 -5.17 -0.17
N PRO A 137 19.39 -4.11 -0.95
CA PRO A 137 20.28 -4.18 -2.10
C PRO A 137 21.71 -4.43 -1.60
N THR A 138 22.05 -5.68 -1.36
CA THR A 138 23.43 -6.11 -1.11
C THR A 138 24.09 -6.18 -2.48
N GLY A 139 24.71 -5.08 -2.90
CA GLY A 139 25.37 -4.93 -4.19
C GLY A 139 25.18 -3.55 -4.80
N LYS A 140 25.96 -3.20 -5.84
CA LYS A 140 25.89 -1.89 -6.54
C LYS A 140 24.64 -1.72 -7.42
N GLY A 141 23.58 -2.50 -7.17
CA GLY A 141 22.48 -2.70 -8.13
C GLY A 141 22.92 -3.54 -9.34
N VAL A 142 21.95 -3.93 -10.18
CA VAL A 142 22.23 -4.49 -11.50
C VAL A 142 22.49 -3.31 -12.44
N GLN A 143 23.51 -3.39 -13.31
CA GLN A 143 23.69 -2.35 -14.32
C GLN A 143 22.43 -2.29 -15.20
N PRO A 144 21.89 -1.09 -15.48
CA PRO A 144 20.76 -0.97 -16.37
C PRO A 144 21.10 -1.60 -17.72
N PRO A 145 20.12 -2.22 -18.40
CA PRO A 145 20.34 -2.69 -19.76
C PRO A 145 20.78 -1.52 -20.65
N PRO A 146 21.59 -1.77 -21.70
CA PRO A 146 21.96 -0.72 -22.64
C PRO A 146 20.70 -0.06 -23.21
N ALA A 147 20.81 1.23 -23.53
CA ALA A 147 19.72 1.98 -24.15
C ALA A 147 19.20 1.22 -25.38
N ARG A 148 17.87 1.18 -25.53
CA ARG A 148 17.26 0.61 -26.74
C ARG A 148 17.79 1.42 -27.94
N PRO A 149 18.28 0.77 -29.01
CA PRO A 149 18.71 1.50 -30.20
C PRO A 149 17.53 2.32 -30.75
N ALA A 150 17.81 3.53 -31.21
CA ALA A 150 16.82 4.34 -31.91
C ALA A 150 16.37 3.58 -33.15
N THR A 151 15.09 3.23 -33.22
CA THR A 151 14.47 2.77 -34.47
C THR A 151 14.27 4.00 -35.35
N ASN A 152 14.90 4.03 -36.53
CA ASN A 152 14.58 4.98 -37.59
C ASN A 152 13.15 4.76 -38.11
#